data_AF-A0A930HUM1-F1
#
_entry.id   AF-A0A930HUM1-F1
#
_cell.length_a   1.000
_cell.length_b   1.000
_cell.length_c   1.000
_cell.angle_alpha   90.00
_cell.angle_beta   90.00
_cell.angle_gamma   90.00
#
_symmetry.space_group_name_H-M   'P 1'
#
loop_
_entity.id
_entity.type
_entity.pdbx_description
1 polymer ?
#
loop_
_entity_poly.entity_id
_entity_poly.type
_entity_poly.pdbx_seq_one_letter_code
_entity_poly.pdbx_strand_id
1 'polypeptide(L)'
;MNYSITRKVFSLRCLFSILVGMTLLLVSSCRSNDAEEARKRSEFAQIIDERSSKDVLNELYIASDGDTEALARILQVTPSSVERLRKGETYPTDAFRDRLKEVATYYAQHDKSFRELRSALDSEYKWYNSIKDWPLSHGWTILIILIVLNVLGIAVAAAQDAGDDDSPFMAFLGLVNMGALLIWGVCVLLSWVITPETMQDSYTESVNPNIELLVGDAE
;
A
#
# COMPACT_ATOMS: atom_id res chain seq x y z
N MET A 1 14.76 -46.55 30.17
CA MET A 1 13.57 -45.96 29.51
C MET A 1 13.33 -44.57 30.10
N ASN A 2 14.00 -43.52 29.60
CA ASN A 2 13.76 -42.14 30.07
C ASN A 2 14.40 -41.03 29.20
N TYR A 3 15.23 -41.37 28.22
CA TYR A 3 15.96 -40.38 27.40
C TYR A 3 15.15 -39.79 26.23
N SER A 4 14.04 -40.43 25.83
CA SER A 4 13.20 -39.99 24.69
C SER A 4 12.21 -38.88 25.06
N ILE A 5 11.66 -38.91 26.28
CA ILE A 5 10.62 -37.98 26.73
C ILE A 5 11.21 -36.60 27.05
N THR A 6 12.38 -36.55 27.68
CA THR A 6 13.09 -35.31 28.04
C THR A 6 13.53 -34.49 26.83
N ARG A 7 13.89 -35.13 25.71
CA ARG A 7 14.31 -34.44 24.48
C ARG A 7 13.15 -33.74 23.77
N LYS A 8 11.96 -34.35 23.77
CA LYS A 8 10.74 -33.77 23.17
C LYS A 8 10.20 -32.59 23.96
N VAL A 9 10.23 -32.66 25.29
CA VAL A 9 9.79 -31.56 26.19
C VAL A 9 10.72 -30.35 26.11
N PHE A 10 12.04 -30.58 25.93
CA PHE A 10 13.02 -29.51 25.80
C PHE A 10 12.83 -28.69 24.50
N SER A 11 12.55 -29.37 23.39
CA SER A 11 12.27 -28.75 22.09
C SER A 11 11.03 -27.84 22.10
N LEU A 12 9.95 -28.29 22.74
CA LEU A 12 8.68 -27.55 22.79
C LEU A 12 8.78 -26.25 23.62
N ARG A 13 9.57 -26.27 24.71
CA ARG A 13 9.81 -25.08 25.56
C ARG A 13 10.66 -24.03 24.85
N CYS A 14 11.65 -24.45 24.05
CA CYS A 14 12.44 -23.53 23.23
C CYS A 14 11.59 -22.84 22.15
N LEU A 15 10.73 -23.59 21.45
CA LEU A 15 9.83 -23.02 20.44
C LEU A 15 8.85 -22.00 21.02
N PHE A 16 8.26 -22.29 22.18
CA PHE A 16 7.35 -21.37 22.86
C PHE A 16 8.03 -20.07 23.30
N SER A 17 9.29 -20.15 23.74
CA SER A 17 10.07 -19.00 24.19
C SER A 17 10.41 -18.04 23.03
N ILE A 18 10.72 -18.59 21.86
CA ILE A 18 11.02 -17.79 20.65
C ILE A 18 9.75 -17.07 20.16
N LEU A 19 8.60 -17.74 20.21
CA LEU A 19 7.31 -17.17 19.82
C LEU A 19 6.91 -15.96 20.68
N VAL A 20 7.12 -16.05 22.00
CA VAL A 20 6.81 -14.97 22.95
C VAL A 20 7.80 -13.79 22.86
N GLY A 21 9.07 -14.06 22.54
CA GLY A 21 10.05 -13.00 22.31
C GLY A 21 9.73 -12.13 21.09
N MET A 22 9.23 -12.75 20.02
CA MET A 22 8.85 -12.06 18.78
C MET A 22 7.61 -11.17 18.94
N THR A 23 6.64 -11.56 19.78
CA THR A 23 5.44 -10.76 20.04
C THR A 23 5.71 -9.53 20.91
N LEU A 24 6.69 -9.57 21.82
CA LEU A 24 7.04 -8.44 22.68
C LEU A 24 7.79 -7.32 21.92
N LEU A 25 8.57 -7.67 20.89
CA LEU A 25 9.27 -6.69 20.05
C LEU A 25 8.32 -5.91 19.13
N LEU A 26 7.14 -6.45 18.81
CA LEU A 26 6.14 -5.80 17.96
C LEU A 26 5.33 -4.71 18.68
N VAL A 27 5.32 -4.68 20.02
CA VAL A 27 4.45 -3.77 20.80
C VAL A 27 5.16 -2.47 21.21
N SER A 28 6.50 -2.38 21.13
CA SER A 28 7.27 -1.25 21.67
C SER A 28 7.46 -0.04 20.73
N SER A 29 6.92 -0.05 19.49
CA SER A 29 7.28 0.93 18.46
C SER A 29 6.26 2.03 18.13
N CYS A 30 5.19 2.22 18.90
CA CYS A 30 4.19 3.26 18.61
C CYS A 30 4.05 4.25 19.77
N ARG A 31 4.87 5.31 19.78
CA ARG A 31 4.57 6.53 20.55
C ARG A 31 4.78 7.74 19.65
N SER A 32 3.72 8.17 18.96
CA SER A 32 3.68 9.45 18.24
C SER A 32 3.60 10.61 19.25
N ASN A 33 4.10 11.78 18.86
CA ASN A 33 4.10 12.99 19.69
C ASN A 33 3.16 14.03 19.04
N ASP A 34 1.88 13.93 19.37
CA ASP A 34 0.76 14.60 18.66
C ASP A 34 0.87 16.14 18.62
N ALA A 35 1.54 16.76 19.61
CA ALA A 35 1.71 18.21 19.68
C ALA A 35 2.72 18.76 18.65
N GLU A 36 3.77 17.99 18.36
CA GLU A 36 4.79 18.36 17.37
C GLU A 36 4.23 18.22 15.94
N GLU A 37 3.44 17.18 15.70
CA GLU A 37 2.73 17.03 14.44
C GLU A 37 1.79 18.19 14.18
N ALA A 38 0.93 18.55 15.15
CA ALA A 38 -0.04 19.64 15.01
C ALA A 38 0.63 20.98 14.66
N ARG A 39 1.79 21.28 15.25
CA ARG A 39 2.56 22.48 14.93
C ARG A 39 3.07 22.46 13.49
N LYS A 40 3.67 21.36 13.04
CA LYS A 40 4.09 21.18 11.65
C LYS A 40 2.92 21.32 10.68
N ARG A 41 1.73 20.81 11.04
CA ARG A 41 0.52 20.97 10.21
C ARG A 41 0.18 22.44 9.97
N SER A 42 0.24 23.26 11.02
CA SER A 42 -0.05 24.69 10.92
C SER A 42 0.98 25.47 10.10
N GLU A 43 2.27 25.14 10.23
CA GLU A 43 3.35 25.79 9.47
C GLU A 43 3.25 25.47 7.97
N PHE A 44 2.96 24.22 7.60
CA PHE A 44 2.76 23.85 6.19
C PHE A 44 1.51 24.49 5.60
N ALA A 45 0.40 24.53 6.35
CA ALA A 45 -0.83 25.17 5.89
C ALA A 45 -0.59 26.65 5.55
N GLN A 46 0.15 27.38 6.39
CA GLN A 46 0.47 28.79 6.15
C GLN A 46 1.33 28.98 4.89
N ILE A 47 2.39 28.18 4.72
CA ILE A 47 3.25 28.26 3.53
C ILE A 47 2.47 27.96 2.24
N ILE A 48 1.53 27.02 2.29
CA ILE A 48 0.71 26.65 1.15
C ILE A 48 -0.36 27.71 0.86
N ASP A 49 -0.88 28.37 1.89
CA ASP A 49 -1.90 29.43 1.76
C ASP A 49 -1.38 30.63 0.96
N GLU A 50 -0.09 30.96 1.11
CA GLU A 50 0.59 32.05 0.41
C GLU A 50 0.90 31.74 -1.07
N ARG A 51 0.76 30.48 -1.50
CA ARG A 51 1.09 30.06 -2.87
C ARG A 51 -0.10 30.12 -3.81
N SER A 52 0.19 30.42 -5.08
CA SER A 52 -0.83 30.37 -6.12
C SER A 52 -1.31 28.93 -6.32
N SER A 53 -2.61 28.75 -6.59
CA SER A 53 -3.18 27.42 -6.87
C SER A 53 -2.53 26.75 -8.07
N LYS A 54 -2.07 27.53 -9.05
CA LYS A 54 -1.35 27.02 -10.22
C LYS A 54 0.01 26.42 -9.82
N ASP A 55 0.74 27.06 -8.93
CA ASP A 55 2.04 26.55 -8.46
C ASP A 55 1.88 25.29 -7.60
N VAL A 56 0.85 25.25 -6.76
CA VAL A 56 0.53 24.07 -5.95
C VAL A 56 0.14 22.90 -6.85
N LEU A 57 -0.72 23.14 -7.85
CA LEU A 57 -1.14 22.12 -8.80
C LEU A 57 0.03 21.59 -9.64
N ASN A 58 0.95 22.47 -10.07
CA ASN A 58 2.17 22.08 -10.77
C ASN A 58 3.12 21.24 -9.92
N GLU A 59 3.27 21.54 -8.62
CA GLU A 59 4.08 20.70 -7.71
C GLU A 59 3.51 19.30 -7.60
N LEU A 60 2.19 19.17 -7.39
CA LEU A 60 1.52 17.87 -7.30
C LEU A 60 1.58 17.11 -8.64
N TYR A 61 1.55 17.82 -9.77
CA TYR A 61 1.73 17.24 -11.10
C TYR A 61 3.14 16.68 -11.32
N ILE A 62 4.18 17.40 -10.87
CA ILE A 62 5.55 16.89 -10.91
C ILE A 62 5.69 15.69 -9.96
N ALA A 63 5.09 15.76 -8.78
CA ALA A 63 5.10 14.67 -7.82
C ALA A 63 4.40 13.40 -8.32
N SER A 64 3.43 13.53 -9.23
CA SER A 64 2.74 12.41 -9.86
C SER A 64 3.46 11.85 -11.10
N ASP A 65 4.71 12.26 -11.36
CA ASP A 65 5.45 11.96 -12.60
C ASP A 65 4.67 12.36 -13.87
N GLY A 66 3.81 13.37 -13.76
CA GLY A 66 2.95 13.84 -14.84
C GLY A 66 1.69 13.01 -15.09
N ASP A 67 1.35 12.07 -14.21
CA ASP A 67 0.09 11.31 -14.25
C ASP A 67 -1.08 12.24 -13.86
N THR A 68 -1.74 12.81 -14.87
CA THR A 68 -2.90 13.70 -14.70
C THR A 68 -4.11 12.96 -14.15
N GLU A 69 -4.28 11.68 -14.49
CA GLU A 69 -5.41 10.89 -14.03
C GLU A 69 -5.28 10.60 -12.53
N ALA A 70 -4.08 10.21 -12.07
CA ALA A 70 -3.82 10.04 -10.65
C ALA A 70 -4.09 11.32 -9.86
N LEU A 71 -3.66 12.45 -10.39
CA LEU A 71 -3.87 13.76 -9.77
C LEU A 71 -5.36 14.11 -9.73
N ALA A 72 -6.07 13.86 -10.83
CA ALA A 72 -7.52 14.09 -10.95
C ALA A 72 -8.31 13.26 -9.92
N ARG A 73 -7.95 11.99 -9.72
CA ARG A 73 -8.58 11.12 -8.72
C ARG A 73 -8.42 11.61 -7.29
N ILE A 74 -7.20 11.99 -6.87
CA ILE A 74 -6.97 12.45 -5.49
C ILE A 74 -7.63 13.81 -5.23
N LEU A 75 -7.72 14.65 -6.25
CA LEU A 75 -8.39 15.95 -6.21
C LEU A 75 -9.90 15.85 -6.41
N GLN A 76 -10.43 14.67 -6.78
CA GLN A 76 -11.84 14.40 -7.06
C GLN A 76 -12.41 15.26 -8.19
N VAL A 77 -11.65 15.42 -9.27
CA VAL A 77 -11.98 16.21 -10.46
C VAL A 77 -11.65 15.44 -11.72
N THR A 78 -12.01 15.94 -12.90
CA THR A 78 -11.66 15.26 -14.15
C THR A 78 -10.25 15.60 -14.64
N PRO A 79 -9.58 14.70 -15.37
CA PRO A 79 -8.27 14.96 -15.96
C PRO A 79 -8.24 16.21 -16.83
N SER A 80 -9.30 16.47 -17.62
CA SER A 80 -9.39 17.66 -18.46
C SER A 80 -9.43 18.96 -17.65
N SER A 81 -10.16 19.01 -16.53
CA SER A 81 -10.17 20.19 -15.64
C SER A 81 -8.79 20.43 -15.01
N VAL A 82 -8.10 19.37 -14.58
CA VAL A 82 -6.71 19.49 -14.07
C VAL A 82 -5.79 20.11 -15.13
N GLU A 83 -5.88 19.63 -16.36
CA GLU A 83 -5.00 20.09 -17.44
C GLU A 83 -5.27 21.55 -17.83
N ARG A 84 -6.54 21.98 -17.89
CA ARG A 84 -6.92 23.37 -18.15
C ARG A 84 -6.44 24.32 -17.06
N LEU A 85 -6.68 23.95 -15.79
CA LEU A 85 -6.23 24.72 -14.62
C LEU A 85 -4.70 24.83 -14.58
N ARG A 86 -4.00 23.74 -14.90
CA ARG A 86 -2.52 23.69 -14.95
C ARG A 86 -1.95 24.58 -16.04
N LYS A 87 -2.58 24.59 -17.23
CA LYS A 87 -2.21 25.50 -18.33
C LYS A 87 -2.57 26.95 -18.04
N GLY A 88 -3.57 27.18 -17.18
CA GLY A 88 -4.12 28.50 -16.88
C GLY A 88 -5.15 28.95 -17.92
N GLU A 89 -5.84 27.98 -18.54
CA GLU A 89 -6.97 28.23 -19.45
C GLU A 89 -8.26 28.55 -18.66
N THR A 90 -8.32 28.08 -17.41
CA THR A 90 -9.42 28.31 -16.47
C THR A 90 -8.87 28.65 -15.07
N TYR A 91 -9.74 29.19 -14.20
CA TYR A 91 -9.42 29.51 -12.81
C TYR A 91 -10.11 28.57 -11.84
N PRO A 92 -9.46 28.18 -10.72
CA PRO A 92 -10.09 27.32 -9.74
C PRO A 92 -11.18 28.05 -8.96
N THR A 93 -12.31 27.39 -8.72
CA THR A 93 -13.32 27.88 -7.75
C THR A 93 -12.73 27.93 -6.34
N ASP A 94 -13.35 28.71 -5.45
CA ASP A 94 -12.94 28.82 -4.05
C ASP A 94 -12.93 27.45 -3.35
N ALA A 95 -14.00 26.67 -3.55
CA ALA A 95 -14.12 25.32 -3.01
C ALA A 95 -13.01 24.38 -3.51
N PHE A 96 -12.65 24.48 -4.79
CA PHE A 96 -11.56 23.68 -5.33
C PHE A 96 -10.19 24.16 -4.84
N ARG A 97 -9.97 25.47 -4.63
CA ARG A 97 -8.75 25.97 -3.99
C ARG A 97 -8.57 25.41 -2.60
N ASP A 98 -9.63 25.39 -1.79
CA ASP A 98 -9.56 24.85 -0.43
C ASP A 98 -9.20 23.37 -0.46
N ARG A 99 -9.81 22.59 -1.36
CA ARG A 99 -9.46 21.18 -1.57
C ARG A 99 -8.01 21.00 -2.01
N LEU A 100 -7.53 21.82 -2.95
CA LEU A 100 -6.15 21.76 -3.42
C LEU A 100 -5.15 22.05 -2.30
N LYS A 101 -5.44 23.04 -1.45
CA LYS A 101 -4.63 23.38 -0.28
C LYS A 101 -4.62 22.24 0.75
N GLU A 102 -5.77 21.61 0.99
CA GLU A 102 -5.89 20.44 1.88
C GLU A 102 -4.98 19.29 1.40
N VAL A 103 -5.08 18.92 0.11
CA VAL A 103 -4.29 17.83 -0.48
C VAL A 103 -2.80 18.16 -0.47
N ALA A 104 -2.41 19.39 -0.80
CA ALA A 104 -1.02 19.82 -0.75
C ALA A 104 -0.46 19.84 0.69
N THR A 105 -1.29 20.21 1.67
CA THR A 105 -0.92 20.21 3.08
C THR A 105 -0.70 18.79 3.58
N TYR A 106 -1.57 17.86 3.20
CA TYR A 106 -1.38 16.43 3.48
C TYR A 106 -0.07 15.91 2.86
N TYR A 107 0.18 16.24 1.59
CA TYR A 107 1.41 15.86 0.89
C TYR A 107 2.69 16.36 1.60
N ALA A 108 2.69 17.61 2.07
CA ALA A 108 3.82 18.18 2.80
C ALA A 108 4.04 17.55 4.18
N GLN A 109 2.97 17.10 4.85
CA GLN A 109 3.03 16.46 6.17
C GLN A 109 3.54 15.02 6.12
N HIS A 110 3.31 14.31 5.00
CA HIS A 110 3.64 12.89 4.83
C HIS A 110 4.84 12.69 3.88
N ASP A 111 5.97 13.32 4.23
CA ASP A 111 7.29 13.15 3.57
C ASP A 111 7.30 13.33 2.04
N LYS A 112 6.31 14.02 1.47
CA LYS A 112 6.20 14.26 0.03
C LYS A 112 6.17 12.98 -0.81
N SER A 113 5.61 11.90 -0.27
CA SER A 113 5.41 10.64 -1.00
C SER A 113 4.08 10.68 -1.74
N PHE A 114 4.11 10.87 -3.08
CA PHE A 114 2.87 10.91 -3.88
C PHE A 114 2.13 9.56 -3.86
N ARG A 115 2.87 8.44 -3.82
CA ARG A 115 2.27 7.11 -3.68
C ARG A 115 1.47 6.98 -2.38
N GLU A 116 2.01 7.49 -1.27
CA GLU A 116 1.31 7.47 0.02
C GLU A 116 0.10 8.41 0.01
N LEU A 117 0.26 9.63 -0.51
CA LEU A 117 -0.83 10.58 -0.73
C LEU A 117 -1.98 9.92 -1.53
N ARG A 118 -1.64 9.29 -2.66
CA ARG A 118 -2.60 8.60 -3.52
C ARG A 118 -3.26 7.44 -2.78
N SER A 119 -2.51 6.63 -2.06
CA SER A 119 -3.07 5.53 -1.25
C SER A 119 -3.97 6.00 -0.10
N ALA A 120 -3.80 7.24 0.38
CA ALA A 120 -4.62 7.81 1.43
C ALA A 120 -5.93 8.40 0.90
N LEU A 121 -5.89 9.04 -0.27
CA LEU A 121 -7.01 9.81 -0.83
C LEU A 121 -7.81 9.06 -1.91
N ASP A 122 -7.21 8.09 -2.60
CA ASP A 122 -7.84 7.27 -3.62
C ASP A 122 -8.01 5.83 -3.10
N SER A 123 -9.24 5.48 -2.73
CA SER A 123 -9.58 4.16 -2.16
C SER A 123 -9.36 3.02 -3.15
N GLU A 124 -9.57 3.27 -4.44
CA GLU A 124 -9.34 2.29 -5.50
C GLU A 124 -7.85 2.04 -5.67
N TYR A 125 -7.04 3.11 -5.70
CA TYR A 125 -5.59 2.97 -5.72
C TYR A 125 -5.04 2.34 -4.45
N LYS A 126 -5.61 2.62 -3.28
CA LYS A 126 -5.21 1.97 -2.01
C LYS A 126 -5.37 0.45 -2.09
N TRP A 127 -6.52 0.00 -2.56
CA TRP A 127 -6.80 -1.42 -2.75
C TRP A 127 -5.87 -2.03 -3.80
N TYR A 128 -5.71 -1.34 -4.94
CA TYR A 128 -4.80 -1.75 -6.00
C TYR A 128 -3.36 -1.91 -5.49
N ASN A 129 -2.83 -0.90 -4.80
CA ASN A 129 -1.48 -0.93 -4.27
C ASN A 129 -1.31 -2.05 -3.24
N SER A 130 -2.33 -2.28 -2.40
CA SER A 130 -2.33 -3.40 -1.44
C SER A 130 -2.25 -4.76 -2.13
N ILE A 131 -2.97 -4.98 -3.23
CA ILE A 131 -2.92 -6.25 -3.97
C ILE A 131 -1.62 -6.40 -4.74
N LYS A 132 -1.18 -5.31 -5.38
CA LYS A 132 0.04 -5.28 -6.17
C LYS A 132 1.26 -5.67 -5.34
N ASP A 133 1.38 -5.10 -4.14
CA ASP A 133 2.54 -5.30 -3.28
C ASP A 133 2.44 -6.60 -2.46
N TRP A 134 1.25 -7.18 -2.30
CA TRP A 134 1.02 -8.36 -1.44
C TRP A 134 1.95 -9.55 -1.73
N PRO A 135 2.05 -10.07 -2.98
CA PRO A 135 2.82 -11.30 -3.22
C PRO A 135 4.32 -11.11 -2.98
N LEU A 136 4.86 -9.91 -3.24
CA LEU A 136 6.28 -9.61 -3.04
C LEU A 136 6.59 -9.30 -1.57
N SER A 137 5.73 -8.54 -0.89
CA SER A 137 5.89 -8.24 0.53
C SER A 137 5.77 -9.50 1.41
N HIS A 138 4.96 -10.48 1.01
CA HIS A 138 4.75 -11.73 1.76
C HIS A 138 5.59 -12.91 1.23
N GLY A 139 6.46 -12.70 0.24
CA GLY A 139 7.25 -13.78 -0.36
C GLY A 139 8.14 -14.50 0.66
N TRP A 140 8.77 -13.75 1.58
CA TRP A 140 9.56 -14.33 2.67
C TRP A 140 8.72 -15.15 3.64
N THR A 141 7.51 -14.69 3.97
CA THR A 141 6.59 -15.42 4.84
C THR A 141 6.20 -16.76 4.21
N ILE A 142 5.90 -16.76 2.91
CA ILE A 142 5.59 -17.98 2.16
C ILE A 142 6.79 -18.93 2.16
N LEU A 143 7.99 -18.43 1.88
CA LEU A 143 9.22 -19.24 1.92
C LEU A 143 9.46 -19.86 3.31
N ILE A 144 9.30 -19.07 4.38
CA ILE A 144 9.46 -19.56 5.76
C ILE A 144 8.44 -20.66 6.04
N ILE A 145 7.17 -20.47 5.68
CA ILE A 145 6.12 -21.48 5.85
C ILE A 145 6.49 -22.76 5.10
N LEU A 146 6.93 -22.67 3.85
CA LEU A 146 7.35 -23.82 3.05
C LEU A 146 8.53 -24.56 3.71
N ILE A 147 9.54 -23.84 4.20
CA ILE A 147 10.69 -24.43 4.89
C ILE A 147 10.24 -25.16 6.16
N VAL A 148 9.41 -24.52 6.99
CA VAL A 148 8.89 -25.10 8.23
C VAL A 148 8.07 -26.37 7.95
N LEU A 149 7.19 -26.34 6.95
CA LEU A 149 6.39 -27.50 6.55
C LEU A 149 7.27 -28.66 6.07
N ASN A 150 8.34 -28.39 5.30
CA ASN A 150 9.27 -29.42 4.85
C ASN A 150 10.06 -30.03 6.02
N VAL A 151 10.58 -29.21 6.93
CA VAL A 151 11.33 -29.70 8.11
C VAL A 151 10.42 -30.54 9.02
N LEU A 152 9.17 -30.10 9.23
CA LEU A 152 8.17 -30.88 9.97
C LEU A 152 7.86 -32.20 9.27
N GLY A 153 7.72 -32.18 7.94
CA GLY A 153 7.52 -33.36 7.11
C GLY A 153 8.61 -34.41 7.30
N ILE A 154 9.86 -33.99 7.15
CA ILE A 154 11.04 -34.84 7.34
C ILE A 154 11.10 -35.39 8.77
N ALA A 155 10.80 -34.57 9.78
CA ALA A 155 10.83 -35.01 11.18
C ALA A 155 9.74 -36.05 11.49
N VAL A 156 8.54 -35.91 10.91
CA VAL A 156 7.45 -36.89 11.03
C VAL A 156 7.82 -38.18 10.30
N ALA A 157 8.34 -38.07 9.07
CA ALA A 157 8.81 -39.21 8.28
C ALA A 157 9.96 -39.96 8.99
N ALA A 158 10.88 -39.26 9.66
CA ALA A 158 11.95 -39.91 10.43
C ALA A 158 11.48 -40.53 11.76
N ALA A 159 10.36 -40.08 12.32
CA ALA A 159 9.77 -40.62 13.55
C ALA A 159 8.86 -41.83 13.29
N GLN A 160 8.24 -41.88 12.11
CA GLN A 160 7.59 -43.08 11.59
C GLN A 160 8.67 -43.91 10.90
N ASP A 161 9.24 -44.90 11.59
CA ASP A 161 10.27 -45.82 11.06
C ASP A 161 9.73 -46.62 9.84
N ALA A 162 9.58 -45.95 8.70
CA ALA A 162 8.90 -46.45 7.51
C ALA A 162 9.97 -46.70 6.45
N GLY A 163 10.42 -47.94 6.36
CA GLY A 163 11.30 -48.45 5.31
C GLY A 163 10.62 -48.59 3.93
N ASP A 164 9.66 -47.72 3.61
CA ASP A 164 9.07 -47.58 2.27
C ASP A 164 9.14 -46.09 1.89
N ASP A 165 9.86 -45.78 0.80
CA ASP A 165 10.10 -44.43 0.29
C ASP A 165 8.80 -43.70 -0.14
N ASP A 166 7.67 -44.41 -0.23
CA ASP A 166 6.36 -43.93 -0.69
C ASP A 166 5.41 -43.56 0.47
N SER A 167 5.86 -42.74 1.42
CA SER A 167 4.94 -42.29 2.48
C SER A 167 3.84 -41.37 1.89
N PRO A 168 2.54 -41.71 2.02
CA PRO A 168 1.45 -40.87 1.51
C PRO A 168 1.46 -39.45 2.11
N PHE A 169 2.07 -39.31 3.29
CA PHE A 169 2.23 -38.04 3.98
C PHE A 169 3.23 -37.11 3.29
N MET A 170 4.37 -37.60 2.82
CA MET A 170 5.34 -36.77 2.07
C MET A 170 4.78 -36.36 0.70
N ALA A 171 4.02 -37.25 0.04
CA ALA A 171 3.30 -36.92 -1.19
C ALA A 171 2.25 -35.81 -0.96
N PHE A 172 1.48 -35.89 0.14
CA PHE A 172 0.52 -34.86 0.54
C PHE A 172 1.20 -33.51 0.82
N LEU A 173 2.31 -33.50 1.58
CA LEU A 173 3.08 -32.28 1.85
C LEU A 173 3.67 -31.67 0.57
N GLY A 174 4.16 -32.50 -0.35
CA GLY A 174 4.59 -32.05 -1.67
C GLY A 174 3.47 -31.36 -2.44
N LEU A 175 2.26 -31.92 -2.42
CA LEU A 175 1.09 -31.34 -3.07
C LEU A 175 0.66 -30.01 -2.43
N VAL A 176 0.70 -29.90 -1.09
CA VAL A 176 0.43 -28.64 -0.38
C VAL A 176 1.45 -27.56 -0.74
N ASN A 177 2.75 -27.90 -0.78
CA ASN A 177 3.81 -26.96 -1.15
C ASN A 177 3.67 -26.50 -2.61
N MET A 178 3.40 -27.42 -3.52
CA MET A 178 3.13 -27.10 -4.93
C MET A 178 1.89 -26.20 -5.07
N GLY A 179 0.82 -26.51 -4.35
CA GLY A 179 -0.38 -25.67 -4.32
C GLY A 179 -0.11 -24.25 -3.81
N ALA A 180 0.67 -24.12 -2.73
CA ALA A 180 1.04 -22.81 -2.19
C ALA A 180 1.89 -21.99 -3.18
N LEU A 181 2.85 -22.62 -3.87
CA LEU A 181 3.65 -21.96 -4.90
C LEU A 181 2.81 -21.55 -6.12
N LEU A 182 1.85 -22.39 -6.53
CA LEU A 182 0.92 -22.06 -7.62
C LEU A 182 0.02 -20.88 -7.25
N ILE A 183 -0.57 -20.88 -6.06
CA ILE A 183 -1.40 -19.76 -5.57
C ILE A 183 -0.55 -18.47 -5.53
N TRP A 184 0.67 -18.54 -4.97
CA TRP A 184 1.57 -17.40 -4.94
C TRP A 184 1.93 -16.91 -6.33
N GLY A 185 2.25 -17.81 -7.27
CA GLY A 185 2.53 -17.47 -8.66
C GLY A 185 1.33 -16.80 -9.36
N VAL A 186 0.11 -17.28 -9.12
CA VAL A 186 -1.12 -16.62 -9.62
C VAL A 186 -1.26 -15.22 -9.03
N CYS A 187 -1.02 -15.04 -7.72
CA CYS A 187 -1.04 -13.71 -7.10
C CYS A 187 0.00 -12.76 -7.70
N VAL A 188 1.22 -13.23 -7.98
CA VAL A 188 2.26 -12.46 -8.68
C VAL A 188 1.78 -12.06 -10.08
N LEU A 189 1.21 -13.00 -10.85
CA LEU A 189 0.70 -12.69 -12.18
C LEU A 189 -0.45 -11.67 -12.13
N LEU A 190 -1.41 -11.85 -11.22
CA LEU A 190 -2.51 -10.90 -11.04
C LEU A 190 -2.01 -9.50 -10.63
N SER A 191 -0.94 -9.41 -9.83
CA SER A 191 -0.33 -8.12 -9.46
C SER A 191 0.20 -7.32 -10.66
N TRP A 192 0.48 -7.98 -11.79
CA TRP A 192 0.95 -7.35 -13.02
C TRP A 192 -0.16 -7.00 -14.00
N VAL A 193 -1.30 -7.67 -13.92
CA VAL A 193 -2.41 -7.52 -14.88
C VAL A 193 -3.50 -6.60 -14.35
N ILE A 194 -3.75 -6.60 -13.04
CA ILE A 194 -4.76 -5.73 -12.44
C ILE A 194 -4.22 -4.31 -12.47
N THR A 195 -5.00 -3.38 -12.99
CA THR A 195 -4.80 -1.93 -12.88
C THR A 195 -6.08 -1.31 -12.36
N PRO A 196 -6.02 -0.11 -11.75
CA PRO A 196 -7.23 0.67 -11.52
C PRO A 196 -8.01 0.82 -12.83
N GLU A 197 -9.33 0.94 -12.75
CA GLU A 197 -10.17 1.30 -13.88
C GLU A 197 -9.71 2.64 -14.45
N THR A 198 -10.08 2.99 -15.67
CA THR A 198 -9.78 4.33 -16.22
C THR A 198 -10.80 5.35 -15.72
N MET A 199 -10.36 6.53 -15.32
CA MET A 199 -11.24 7.59 -14.87
C MET A 199 -12.10 8.10 -16.03
N GLN A 200 -13.41 8.17 -15.82
CA GLN A 200 -14.31 8.78 -16.81
C GLN A 200 -14.16 10.30 -16.78
N ASP A 201 -14.01 10.90 -17.95
CA ASP A 201 -13.93 12.35 -18.12
C ASP A 201 -15.15 12.88 -18.87
N SER A 202 -16.12 13.41 -18.13
CA SER A 202 -17.33 14.01 -18.70
C SER A 202 -17.13 15.46 -19.16
N TYR A 203 -15.97 16.07 -18.90
CA TYR A 203 -15.69 17.49 -19.12
C TYR A 203 -14.54 17.70 -20.12
N THR A 204 -14.41 16.79 -21.08
CA THR A 204 -13.42 16.88 -22.17
C THR A 204 -13.67 18.11 -23.04
N GLU A 205 -14.93 18.34 -23.43
CA GLU A 205 -15.35 19.44 -24.31
C GLU A 205 -16.04 20.60 -23.57
N SER A 206 -16.16 20.52 -22.24
CA SER A 206 -16.89 21.52 -21.44
C SER A 206 -16.17 21.85 -20.14
N VAL A 207 -16.44 23.04 -19.60
CA VAL A 207 -15.90 23.51 -18.33
C VAL A 207 -16.72 22.91 -17.20
N ASN A 208 -16.06 22.44 -16.14
CA ASN A 208 -16.75 21.98 -14.94
C ASN A 208 -17.02 23.16 -13.98
N PRO A 209 -18.25 23.69 -13.91
CA PRO A 209 -18.53 24.92 -13.16
C PRO A 209 -18.34 24.78 -11.65
N ASN A 210 -18.31 23.54 -11.12
CA ASN A 210 -18.09 23.31 -9.70
C ASN A 210 -16.60 23.41 -9.32
N ILE A 211 -15.70 23.27 -10.31
CA ILE A 211 -14.25 23.12 -10.11
C ILE A 211 -13.49 24.29 -10.71
N GLU A 212 -13.94 24.79 -11.86
CA GLU A 212 -13.24 25.78 -12.66
C GLU A 212 -14.19 26.83 -13.25
N LEU A 213 -13.68 28.05 -13.36
CA LEU A 213 -14.33 29.24 -13.88
C LEU A 213 -13.61 29.69 -15.16
N LEU A 214 -14.37 30.30 -16.08
CA LEU A 214 -13.78 30.93 -17.25
C LEU A 214 -13.02 32.19 -16.85
N VAL A 215 -12.02 32.55 -17.63
CA VAL A 215 -11.17 33.74 -17.42
C VAL A 215 -11.99 35.04 -17.28
N GLY A 216 -13.16 35.12 -17.92
CA GLY A 216 -14.04 36.29 -17.85
C GLY A 216 -14.99 36.33 -16.64
N ASP A 217 -15.14 35.23 -15.90
CA ASP A 217 -16.08 35.12 -14.77
C ASP A 217 -15.38 35.26 -13.40
N ALA A 218 -14.06 35.50 -13.39
CA ALA A 218 -13.21 35.55 -12.21
C ALA A 218 -12.76 36.97 -11.79
N GLU A 219 -13.33 38.01 -12.41
CA GLU A 219 -13.14 39.43 -12.04
C GLU A 219 -14.20 39.94 -11.05
#